data_AF-A0A963JX39-F1
#
_entry.id   AF-A0A963JX39-F1
#
_cell.length_a   1.000
_cell.length_b   1.000
_cell.length_c   1.000
_cell.angle_alpha   90.00
_cell.angle_beta   90.00
_cell.angle_gamma   90.00
#
_symmetry.space_group_name_H-M   'P 1'
#
loop_
_entity.id
_entity.type
_entity.pdbx_description
1 polymer ?
#
loop_
_entity_poly.entity_id
_entity_poly.type
_entity_poly.pdbx_seq_one_letter_code
_entity_poly.pdbx_strand_id
1 'polypeptide(L)' 'TPSAETGRRYRQAILEAGGSRPAMESFKAFRGREPSLDALLRHQGMA' A
#
# COMPACT_ATOMS: atom_id res chain seq x y z
N THR A 1 1.54 -11.84 -11.09
CA THR A 1 0.48 -11.95 -10.06
C THR A 1 1.10 -11.73 -8.69
N PRO A 2 0.43 -11.01 -7.76
CA PRO A 2 0.99 -10.79 -6.42
C PRO A 2 1.15 -12.11 -5.66
N SER A 3 2.21 -12.23 -4.85
CA SER A 3 2.45 -13.41 -4.02
C SER A 3 1.43 -13.51 -2.89
N ALA A 4 1.18 -14.73 -2.39
CA ALA A 4 0.32 -14.94 -1.22
C ALA A 4 0.80 -14.15 0.02
N GLU A 5 2.12 -13.95 0.14
CA GLU A 5 2.71 -13.12 1.18
C GLU A 5 2.30 -11.66 1.05
N THR A 6 2.33 -11.10 -0.17
CA THR A 6 1.85 -9.74 -0.45
C THR A 6 0.39 -9.60 -0.05
N GLY A 7 -0.45 -10.59 -0.37
CA GLY A 7 -1.85 -10.63 0.03
C GLY A 7 -2.05 -10.61 1.55
N ARG A 8 -1.30 -11.44 2.30
CA ARG A 8 -1.35 -11.45 3.77
C ARG A 8 -0.98 -10.10 4.38
N ARG A 9 0.10 -9.48 3.88
CA ARG A 9 0.54 -8.16 4.36
C ARG A 9 -0.51 -7.08 4.07
N TYR A 10 -1.15 -7.11 2.91
CA TYR A 10 -2.22 -6.17 2.58
C TYR A 10 -3.43 -6.35 3.50
N ARG A 11 -3.85 -7.59 3.75
CA ARG A 11 -4.97 -7.90 4.66
C ARG A 11 -4.72 -7.34 6.05
N GLN A 12 -3.55 -7.62 6.63
CA GLN A 12 -3.19 -7.17 7.98
C GLN A 12 -2.97 -5.65 8.05
N ALA A 13 -2.29 -5.08 7.06
CA ALA A 13 -1.89 -3.68 7.13
C ALA A 13 -3.02 -2.71 6.77
N ILE A 14 -3.90 -3.08 5.84
CA ILE A 14 -4.91 -2.18 5.28
C ILE A 14 -6.32 -2.60 5.71
N LEU A 15 -6.72 -3.85 5.41
CA LEU A 15 -8.12 -4.28 5.55
C LEU A 15 -8.52 -4.53 7.01
N GLU A 16 -7.68 -5.22 7.78
CA GLU A 16 -7.91 -5.50 9.21
C GLU A 16 -7.78 -4.23 10.05
N ALA A 17 -6.83 -3.36 9.73
CA ALA A 17 -6.63 -2.11 10.46
C ALA A 17 -7.81 -1.15 10.27
N GLY A 18 -8.40 -1.09 9.07
CA GLY A 18 -9.48 -0.17 8.76
C GLY A 18 -9.13 1.27 9.15
N GLY A 19 -10.04 1.93 9.87
CA GLY A 19 -9.86 3.30 10.38
C GLY A 19 -9.15 3.42 11.73
N SER A 20 -8.64 2.32 12.32
CA SER A 20 -8.02 2.35 13.65
C SER A 20 -6.66 3.07 13.70
N ARG A 21 -6.02 3.27 12.55
CA ARG A 21 -4.80 4.08 12.40
C ARG A 21 -4.86 4.96 11.15
N PRO A 22 -4.12 6.08 11.10
CA PRO A 22 -4.08 6.95 9.93
C PRO A 22 -3.70 6.20 8.65
N ALA A 23 -4.31 6.58 7.52
CA ALA A 23 -4.08 5.93 6.23
C ALA A 23 -2.60 5.90 5.82
N MET A 24 -1.86 6.98 6.12
CA MET A 24 -0.41 7.06 5.86
C MET A 24 0.39 6.02 6.65
N GLU A 25 0.02 5.75 7.90
CA GLU A 25 0.67 4.72 8.71
C GLU A 25 0.35 3.32 8.20
N SER A 26 -0.91 3.06 7.84
CA SER A 26 -1.32 1.81 7.18
C SER A 26 -0.54 1.58 5.88
N PHE A 27 -0.36 2.62 5.07
CA PHE A 27 0.44 2.53 3.85
C PHE A 27 1.89 2.19 4.13
N LYS A 28 2.54 2.89 5.08
CA LYS A 28 3.92 2.60 5.48
C LYS A 28 4.08 1.19 6.03
N ALA A 29 3.13 0.70 6.84
CA ALA A 29 3.14 -0.67 7.35
C ALA A 29 3.06 -1.72 6.23
N PHE A 30 2.30 -1.46 5.17
CA PHE A 30 2.19 -2.35 4.01
C PHE A 30 3.40 -2.25 3.06
N ARG A 31 3.81 -1.03 2.69
CA ARG A 31 4.83 -0.79 1.66
C ARG A 31 6.26 -0.64 2.16
N GLY A 32 6.46 -0.43 3.47
CA GLY A 32 7.76 -0.18 4.08
C GLY A 32 8.36 1.19 3.76
N ARG A 33 7.62 2.05 3.06
CA ARG A 33 8.02 3.40 2.66
C ARG A 33 6.80 4.30 2.49
N GLU A 34 7.04 5.60 2.40
CA GLU A 34 6.02 6.57 2.01
C GLU A 34 5.59 6.37 0.54
N PRO A 35 4.36 6.79 0.17
CA PRO A 35 3.90 6.75 -1.21
C PRO A 35 4.75 7.69 -2.09
N SER A 36 4.94 7.33 -3.35
CA SER A 36 5.57 8.21 -4.34
C SER A 36 4.58 8.38 -5.50
N LEU A 37 4.47 9.62 -5.99
CA LEU A 37 3.58 9.98 -7.08
C LEU A 37 3.99 9.30 -8.40
N ASP A 38 5.28 9.00 -8.58
CA ASP A 38 5.82 8.38 -9.80
C ASP A 38 5.14 7.05 -10.14
N ALA A 39 4.72 6.30 -9.11
CA ALA A 39 3.99 5.05 -9.31
C ALA A 39 2.64 5.27 -10.01
N LEU A 40 1.93 6.34 -9.66
CA LEU A 40 0.70 6.73 -10.30
C LEU A 40 0.98 7.25 -11.73
N LEU A 41 1.97 8.12 -11.90
CA LEU A 41 2.30 8.70 -13.20
C LEU A 41 2.66 7.63 -14.23
N ARG A 42 3.52 6.66 -13.88
CA ARG A 42 3.84 5.53 -14.76
C ARG A 42 2.62 4.69 -15.12
N HIS A 43 1.71 4.47 -14.17
CA HIS A 43 0.48 3.71 -14.43
C HIS A 43 -0.45 4.43 -15.41
N GLN A 44 -0.50 5.76 -15.34
CA GLN A 44 -1.29 6.58 -16.23
C GLN A 44 -0.61 6.91 -17.57
N GLY A 45 0.62 6.42 -17.81
CA GLY A 45 1.40 6.75 -19.02
C GLY A 45 1.88 8.20 -19.08
N MET A 46 2.05 8.85 -17.92
CA MET A 46 2.43 10.27 -17.77
C MET A 46 3.85 10.46 -17.20
N ALA A 47 4.71 9.45 -17.32
CA ALA A 47 6.06 9.42 -16.75
C ALA A 47 7.12 9.05 -17.78
#